data_AF-A0A2T0TXR7-F1
#
_entry.id   AF-A0A2T0TXR7-F1
#
_cell.length_a   1.000
_cell.length_b   1.000
_cell.length_c   1.000
_cell.angle_alpha   90.00
_cell.angle_beta   90.00
_cell.angle_gamma   90.00
#
_symmetry.space_group_name_H-M   'P 1'
#
loop_
_entity.id
_entity.type
_entity.pdbx_description
1 polymer ?
#
loop_
_entity_poly.entity_id
_entity_poly.type
_entity_poly.pdbx_seq_one_letter_code
_entity_poly.pdbx_strand_id
1 'polypeptide(L)'
;MDAHDDLRLAFAAAEVAGELRGTTEVAVVASPALRRCWWATRGEGSCESSWPRRGSETRRLAVSTTATLADAALAALDDASRARLPPSGDRAPVSPLRLVELVRGEIDAVLVERYHARDHAPWVLPVEEAGGRFTNRAGGRAADRGGGLYSNAAPHGRLLAALGYPARP
;
A
#
# COMPACT_ATOMS: atom_id res chain seq x y z
N MET A 1 18.51 14.72 9.73
CA MET A 1 18.01 14.89 8.34
C MET A 1 17.51 13.53 7.95
N ASP A 2 16.25 13.25 8.26
CA ASP A 2 15.67 11.93 8.09
C ASP A 2 15.50 11.63 6.61
N ALA A 3 15.86 10.41 6.19
CA ALA A 3 15.67 9.91 4.83
C ALA A 3 14.19 9.90 4.38
N HIS A 4 13.27 10.26 5.26
CA HIS A 4 11.85 10.48 4.98
C HIS A 4 11.53 11.85 4.35
N ASP A 5 12.39 12.88 4.47
CA ASP A 5 12.04 14.25 4.05
C ASP A 5 12.26 14.54 2.54
N ASP A 6 13.06 13.71 1.84
CA ASP A 6 13.37 13.88 0.41
C ASP A 6 12.32 13.29 -0.55
N LEU A 7 11.35 12.53 -0.03
CA LEU A 7 10.21 12.01 -0.78
C LEU A 7 8.97 12.84 -0.47
N ARG A 8 8.98 14.13 -0.85
CA ARG A 8 7.76 14.94 -0.90
C ARG A 8 6.84 14.40 -2.00
N LEU A 9 6.10 13.36 -1.64
CA LEU A 9 5.04 12.78 -2.46
C LEU A 9 3.92 13.83 -2.56
N ALA A 10 3.64 14.28 -3.78
CA ALA A 10 2.44 15.05 -4.04
C ALA A 10 1.28 14.05 -4.11
N PHE A 11 0.45 14.05 -3.08
CA PHE A 11 -0.74 13.22 -2.99
C PHE A 11 -1.95 14.00 -3.49
N ALA A 12 -2.66 13.44 -4.46
CA ALA A 12 -3.99 13.89 -4.83
C ALA A 12 -4.91 12.67 -4.78
N ALA A 13 -5.65 12.52 -3.69
CA ALA A 13 -6.80 11.63 -3.63
C ALA A 13 -8.05 12.48 -3.92
N ALA A 14 -8.83 12.07 -4.92
CA ALA A 14 -10.12 12.69 -5.19
C ALA A 14 -11.20 11.72 -4.71
N GLU A 15 -11.85 12.06 -3.60
CA GLU A 15 -13.04 11.36 -3.13
C GLU A 15 -14.27 12.01 -3.77
N VAL A 16 -15.08 11.23 -4.49
CA VAL A 16 -16.38 11.72 -4.98
C VAL A 16 -17.41 11.44 -3.90
N ALA A 17 -17.67 12.44 -3.05
CA ALA A 17 -18.68 12.36 -2.01
C ALA A 17 -20.09 12.62 -2.59
N GLY A 18 -20.79 11.55 -2.98
CA GLY A 18 -22.24 11.56 -3.17
C GLY A 18 -22.92 11.00 -1.93
N GLU A 19 -23.40 11.91 -1.06
CA GLU A 19 -24.26 11.81 0.13
C GLU A 19 -24.35 10.56 1.04
N LEU A 20 -23.77 9.39 0.74
CA LEU A 20 -23.95 8.21 1.61
C LEU A 20 -22.76 7.25 1.74
N ARG A 21 -21.70 7.27 0.92
CA ARG A 21 -20.55 6.34 1.10
C ARG A 21 -19.24 6.88 0.53
N GLY A 22 -18.49 7.67 1.30
CA GLY A 22 -17.16 8.21 0.94
C GLY A 22 -16.19 7.13 0.46
N THR A 23 -16.22 6.86 -0.84
CA THR A 23 -15.46 5.79 -1.50
C THR A 23 -14.46 6.48 -2.40
N THR A 24 -13.18 6.11 -2.29
CA THR A 24 -12.15 6.66 -3.17
C THR A 24 -12.36 6.10 -4.57
N GLU A 25 -12.64 7.00 -5.53
CA GLU A 25 -12.84 6.66 -6.95
C GLU A 25 -11.55 6.84 -7.76
N VAL A 26 -10.73 7.84 -7.39
CA VAL A 26 -9.44 8.11 -8.02
C VAL A 26 -8.39 8.42 -6.96
N ALA A 27 -7.22 7.81 -7.11
CA ALA A 27 -6.06 8.09 -6.28
C ALA A 27 -4.82 8.30 -7.15
N VAL A 28 -4.05 9.34 -6.85
CA VAL A 28 -2.79 9.66 -7.52
C VAL A 28 -1.70 9.88 -6.48
N VAL A 29 -0.58 9.21 -6.68
CA VAL A 29 0.66 9.38 -5.92
C VAL A 29 1.75 9.79 -6.90
N ALA A 30 2.28 11.01 -6.77
CA ALA A 30 3.39 11.48 -7.59
C ALA A 30 4.64 11.65 -6.73
N SER A 31 5.77 11.14 -7.22
CA SER A 31 7.08 11.36 -6.64
C SER A 31 7.96 12.14 -7.63
N PRO A 32 8.13 13.46 -7.43
CA PRO A 32 9.05 14.25 -8.24
C PRO A 32 10.49 13.75 -8.15
N ALA A 33 10.93 13.34 -6.96
CA ALA A 33 12.27 12.77 -6.72
C ALA A 33 12.53 11.52 -7.57
N LEU A 34 11.51 10.66 -7.73
CA LEU A 34 11.60 9.45 -8.56
C LEU A 34 11.25 9.71 -10.03
N ARG A 35 10.74 10.91 -10.36
CA ARG A 35 10.18 11.25 -11.68
C ARG A 35 9.11 10.25 -12.13
N ARG A 36 8.29 9.79 -11.18
CA ARG A 36 7.22 8.80 -11.39
C ARG A 36 5.90 9.24 -10.80
N CYS A 37 4.82 8.76 -11.39
CA CYS A 37 3.49 8.82 -10.81
C CYS A 37 2.82 7.44 -10.89
N TRP A 38 2.02 7.15 -9.87
CA TRP A 38 1.17 5.99 -9.75
C TRP A 38 -0.26 6.48 -9.59
N TRP A 39 -1.20 5.82 -10.23
CA TRP A 39 -2.61 6.13 -10.06
C TRP A 39 -3.48 4.91 -10.23
N ALA A 40 -4.68 5.02 -9.72
CA ALA A 40 -5.74 4.07 -9.98
C ALA A 40 -7.07 4.80 -10.08
N THR A 41 -7.96 4.22 -10.88
CA THR A 41 -9.36 4.58 -10.95
C THR A 41 -10.14 3.31 -10.67
N ARG A 42 -11.18 3.42 -9.84
CA ARG A 42 -11.96 2.27 -9.40
C ARG A 42 -12.50 1.50 -10.60
N GLY A 43 -12.25 0.18 -10.64
CA GLY A 43 -12.65 -0.71 -11.73
C GLY A 43 -11.81 -0.63 -13.00
N GLU A 44 -10.89 0.33 -13.09
CA GLU A 44 -10.06 0.56 -14.27
C GLU A 44 -8.62 0.06 -14.08
N GLY A 45 -8.24 -0.42 -12.90
CA GLY A 45 -6.91 -0.93 -12.60
C GLY A 45 -5.89 0.12 -12.17
N SER A 46 -4.74 -0.38 -11.71
CA SER A 46 -3.61 0.42 -11.20
C SER A 46 -2.52 0.58 -12.25
N CYS A 47 -1.85 1.74 -12.25
CA CYS A 47 -0.93 2.12 -13.30
C CYS A 47 0.26 2.95 -12.79
N GLU A 48 1.35 2.91 -13.56
CA GLU A 48 2.56 3.72 -13.36
C GLU A 48 2.98 4.43 -14.68
N SER A 49 3.54 5.64 -14.55
CA SER A 49 4.09 6.43 -15.67
C SER A 49 5.20 7.38 -15.16
N SER A 50 5.90 8.04 -16.10
CA SER A 50 6.77 9.17 -15.80
C SER A 50 6.01 10.37 -15.19
N TRP A 51 6.72 11.19 -14.41
CA TRP A 51 6.25 12.48 -13.86
C TRP A 51 7.28 13.61 -14.10
N PRO A 52 6.88 14.76 -14.68
CA PRO A 52 5.60 15.01 -15.33
C PRO A 52 5.36 14.03 -16.48
N ARG A 53 4.09 13.70 -16.76
CA ARG A 53 3.74 12.78 -17.85
C ARG A 53 4.30 13.29 -19.18
N ARG A 54 5.24 12.54 -19.76
CA ARG A 54 5.76 12.76 -21.11
C ARG A 54 5.51 11.50 -21.93
N GLY A 55 4.79 11.63 -23.05
CA GLY A 55 4.42 10.51 -23.91
C GLY A 55 3.30 9.62 -23.34
N SER A 56 3.12 8.45 -23.96
CA SER A 56 2.03 7.51 -23.67
C SER A 56 2.45 6.26 -22.89
N GLU A 57 3.72 6.14 -22.46
CA GLU A 57 4.19 4.97 -21.71
C GLU A 57 3.52 4.87 -20.33
N THR A 58 2.48 4.06 -20.28
CA THR A 58 1.74 3.68 -19.08
C THR A 58 1.93 2.19 -18.87
N ARG A 59 2.44 1.81 -17.69
CA ARG A 59 2.57 0.42 -17.28
C ARG A 59 1.41 0.04 -16.37
N ARG A 60 0.74 -1.08 -16.66
CA ARG A 60 -0.21 -1.70 -15.73
C ARG A 60 0.53 -2.32 -14.55
N LEU A 61 -0.02 -2.13 -13.37
CA LEU A 61 0.49 -2.68 -12.12
C LEU A 61 -0.34 -3.88 -11.69
N ALA A 62 0.33 -4.86 -11.10
CA ALA A 62 -0.28 -6.04 -10.53
C ALA A 62 0.57 -6.48 -9.35
N VAL A 63 -0.09 -6.80 -8.23
CA VAL A 63 0.58 -7.43 -7.09
C VAL A 63 1.07 -8.84 -7.48
N SER A 64 1.98 -9.39 -6.68
CA SER A 64 2.46 -10.77 -6.86
C SER A 64 1.33 -11.79 -6.65
N THR A 65 1.55 -13.03 -7.06
CA THR A 65 0.59 -14.13 -6.85
C THR A 65 1.02 -15.10 -5.74
N THR A 66 2.00 -14.72 -4.91
CA THR A 66 2.51 -15.54 -3.81
C THR A 66 1.40 -15.83 -2.81
N ALA A 67 1.02 -17.11 -2.69
CA ALA A 67 -0.16 -17.52 -1.91
C ALA A 67 0.17 -18.05 -0.51
N THR A 68 1.39 -18.55 -0.34
CA THR A 68 1.90 -19.19 0.87
C THR A 68 2.62 -18.16 1.73
N LEU A 69 2.37 -18.21 3.05
CA LEU A 69 3.04 -17.31 3.99
C LEU A 69 4.54 -17.61 4.10
N ALA A 70 4.95 -18.87 3.86
CA ALA A 70 6.33 -19.32 3.85
C ALA A 70 7.20 -18.60 2.81
N ASP A 71 6.62 -18.33 1.64
CA ASP A 71 7.33 -17.76 0.49
C ASP A 71 7.11 -16.24 0.38
N ALA A 72 6.37 -15.65 1.32
CA ALA A 72 5.98 -14.25 1.26
C ALA A 72 7.09 -13.32 1.77
N ALA A 73 7.48 -12.35 0.95
CA ALA A 73 8.33 -11.23 1.29
C ALA A 73 7.52 -10.14 2.02
N LEU A 74 7.79 -9.99 3.32
CA LEU A 74 7.06 -9.11 4.24
C LEU A 74 7.91 -7.90 4.60
N ALA A 75 7.30 -6.72 4.52
CA ALA A 75 7.92 -5.46 4.91
C ALA A 75 7.10 -4.73 5.99
N ALA A 76 7.76 -3.82 6.69
CA ALA A 76 7.12 -2.89 7.62
C ALA A 76 7.82 -1.53 7.53
N LEU A 77 7.13 -0.45 7.92
CA LEU A 77 7.71 0.90 7.84
C LEU A 77 8.69 1.22 8.98
N ASP A 78 8.53 0.57 10.13
CA ASP A 78 9.36 0.78 11.32
C ASP A 78 9.73 -0.55 12.01
N ASP A 79 10.69 -0.50 12.92
CA ASP A 79 11.21 -1.69 13.62
C ASP A 79 10.20 -2.33 14.58
N ALA A 80 9.34 -1.55 15.22
CA ALA A 80 8.33 -2.09 16.12
C ALA A 80 7.25 -2.85 15.33
N SER A 81 6.84 -2.33 14.17
CA SER A 81 5.97 -3.01 13.21
C SER A 81 6.66 -4.26 12.63
N ARG A 82 7.95 -4.17 12.30
CA ARG A 82 8.74 -5.30 11.79
C ARG A 82 8.82 -6.47 12.77
N ALA A 83 8.91 -6.18 14.07
CA ALA A 83 8.93 -7.19 15.13
C ALA A 83 7.60 -7.95 15.27
N ARG A 84 6.49 -7.40 14.77
CA ARG A 84 5.16 -8.04 14.83
C ARG A 84 4.87 -8.98 13.66
N LEU A 85 5.60 -8.85 12.56
CA LEU A 85 5.41 -9.72 11.40
C LEU A 85 5.73 -11.18 11.79
N PRO A 86 4.98 -12.17 11.28
CA PRO A 86 5.23 -13.57 11.62
C PRO A 86 6.63 -14.00 11.14
N PRO A 87 7.32 -14.90 11.88
CA PRO A 87 8.64 -15.39 11.50
C PRO A 87 8.59 -16.35 10.30
N SER A 88 7.41 -16.85 9.96
CA SER A 88 7.21 -17.80 8.87
C SER A 88 7.34 -17.18 7.48
N GLY A 89 7.32 -15.85 7.33
CA GLY A 89 7.54 -15.20 6.04
C GLY A 89 8.86 -14.44 6.01
N ASP A 90 9.46 -14.38 4.83
CA ASP A 90 10.74 -13.72 4.61
C ASP A 90 10.66 -12.22 4.87
N ARG A 91 11.76 -11.65 5.35
CA ARG A 91 11.88 -10.20 5.53
C ARG A 91 12.36 -9.60 4.23
N ALA A 92 11.51 -8.79 3.61
CA ALA A 92 11.91 -7.96 2.49
C ALA A 92 13.06 -7.02 2.92
N PRO A 93 14.01 -6.71 2.02
CA PRO A 93 15.05 -5.73 2.27
C PRO A 93 14.48 -4.38 2.74
N VAL A 94 15.29 -3.63 3.50
CA VAL A 94 14.88 -2.29 3.94
C VAL A 94 14.83 -1.35 2.74
N SER A 95 13.66 -0.77 2.47
CA SER A 95 13.44 0.13 1.34
C SER A 95 12.45 1.24 1.68
N PRO A 96 12.69 2.49 1.25
CA PRO A 96 11.70 3.56 1.38
C PRO A 96 10.53 3.42 0.39
N LEU A 97 10.56 2.45 -0.54
CA LEU A 97 9.61 2.31 -1.64
C LEU A 97 8.62 1.15 -1.49
N ARG A 98 8.44 0.60 -0.29
CA ARG A 98 7.66 -0.64 -0.03
C ARG A 98 6.26 -0.67 -0.64
N LEU A 99 5.51 0.43 -0.61
CA LEU A 99 4.17 0.45 -1.23
C LEU A 99 4.24 0.44 -2.77
N VAL A 100 5.29 1.02 -3.36
CA VAL A 100 5.59 0.90 -4.80
C VAL A 100 5.98 -0.53 -5.15
N GLU A 101 6.86 -1.14 -4.37
CA GLU A 101 7.33 -2.52 -4.53
C GLU A 101 6.15 -3.49 -4.46
N LEU A 102 5.20 -3.27 -3.53
CA LEU A 102 3.99 -4.07 -3.40
C LEU A 102 3.11 -3.99 -4.66
N VAL A 103 2.78 -2.79 -5.15
CA VAL A 103 1.91 -2.65 -6.34
C VAL A 103 2.59 -3.15 -7.63
N ARG A 104 3.92 -3.25 -7.64
CA ARG A 104 4.68 -3.87 -8.74
C ARG A 104 4.81 -5.39 -8.61
N GLY A 105 4.38 -5.97 -7.49
CA GLY A 105 4.51 -7.39 -7.20
C GLY A 105 5.92 -7.84 -6.85
N GLU A 106 6.76 -6.93 -6.35
CA GLU A 106 8.13 -7.20 -5.91
C GLU A 106 8.18 -7.70 -4.45
N ILE A 107 7.17 -7.34 -3.64
CA ILE A 107 6.95 -7.85 -2.29
C ILE A 107 5.47 -8.18 -2.09
N ASP A 108 5.15 -8.94 -1.04
CA ASP A 108 3.82 -9.54 -0.87
C ASP A 108 2.97 -8.82 0.17
N ALA A 109 3.58 -8.19 1.17
CA ALA A 109 2.86 -7.44 2.18
C ALA A 109 3.67 -6.32 2.82
N VAL A 110 2.98 -5.24 3.23
CA VAL A 110 3.53 -4.11 3.97
C VAL A 110 2.66 -3.82 5.18
N LEU A 111 3.24 -3.93 6.37
CA LEU A 111 2.62 -3.46 7.60
C LEU A 111 2.93 -1.98 7.82
N VAL A 112 1.89 -1.16 7.78
CA VAL A 112 1.95 0.28 7.96
C VAL A 112 1.20 0.61 9.23
N GLU A 113 1.86 0.82 10.36
CA GLU A 113 1.19 1.20 11.61
C GLU A 113 1.80 2.47 12.18
N ARG A 114 1.00 3.27 12.91
CA ARG A 114 1.46 4.51 13.56
C ARG A 114 1.95 5.61 12.60
N TYR A 115 1.68 5.48 11.30
CA TYR A 115 1.90 6.53 10.30
C TYR A 115 0.67 7.42 10.14
N HIS A 116 0.88 8.66 9.68
CA HIS A 116 -0.22 9.55 9.37
C HIS A 116 -0.94 9.05 8.12
N ALA A 117 -2.27 9.18 8.10
CA ALA A 117 -3.10 8.78 6.97
C ALA A 117 -2.59 9.34 5.64
N ARG A 118 -2.10 10.58 5.63
CA ARG A 118 -1.55 11.25 4.44
C ARG A 118 -0.38 10.48 3.78
N ASP A 119 0.38 9.69 4.53
CA ASP A 119 1.58 9.01 4.05
C ASP A 119 1.27 7.69 3.32
N HIS A 120 0.12 7.08 3.60
CA HIS A 120 -0.23 5.75 3.09
C HIS A 120 -1.64 5.63 2.52
N ALA A 121 -2.62 6.40 2.99
CA ALA A 121 -4.01 6.29 2.54
C ALA A 121 -4.18 6.38 1.01
N PRO A 122 -3.41 7.24 0.29
CA PRO A 122 -3.47 7.30 -1.17
C PRO A 122 -3.09 5.99 -1.88
N TRP A 123 -2.44 5.04 -1.19
CA TRP A 123 -2.07 3.73 -1.72
C TRP A 123 -3.17 2.67 -1.60
N VAL A 124 -4.27 2.93 -0.87
CA VAL A 124 -5.36 1.93 -0.74
C VAL A 124 -5.94 1.57 -2.09
N LEU A 125 -6.41 2.54 -2.87
CA LEU A 125 -7.01 2.27 -4.16
C LEU A 125 -6.00 1.67 -5.17
N PRO A 126 -4.76 2.19 -5.32
CA PRO A 126 -3.75 1.58 -6.19
C PRO A 126 -3.38 0.14 -5.84
N VAL A 127 -3.39 -0.23 -4.55
CA VAL A 127 -3.17 -1.62 -4.13
C VAL A 127 -4.37 -2.49 -4.48
N GLU A 128 -5.59 -2.05 -4.17
CA GLU A 128 -6.80 -2.81 -4.48
C GLU A 128 -6.98 -3.03 -5.99
N GLU A 129 -6.76 -1.99 -6.80
CA GLU A 129 -6.84 -2.04 -8.26
C GLU A 129 -5.65 -2.77 -8.92
N ALA A 130 -4.57 -3.01 -8.17
CA ALA A 130 -3.49 -3.92 -8.58
C ALA A 130 -3.80 -5.39 -8.22
N GLY A 131 -4.96 -5.68 -7.61
CA GLY A 131 -5.36 -7.02 -7.16
C GLY A 131 -5.02 -7.34 -5.70
N GLY A 132 -4.52 -6.35 -4.95
CA GLY A 132 -4.18 -6.48 -3.54
C GLY A 132 -5.33 -6.19 -2.58
N ARG A 133 -4.99 -6.05 -1.30
CA ARG A 133 -5.95 -5.76 -0.22
C ARG A 133 -5.35 -4.88 0.86
N PHE A 134 -6.15 -3.99 1.42
CA PHE A 134 -5.86 -3.24 2.63
C PHE A 134 -6.82 -3.63 3.78
N THR A 135 -6.34 -3.66 5.02
CA THR A 135 -7.18 -3.76 6.21
C THR A 135 -6.56 -3.00 7.37
N ASN A 136 -7.33 -2.07 7.94
CA ASN A 136 -6.91 -1.29 9.10
C ASN A 136 -6.93 -2.12 10.39
N ARG A 137 -6.38 -1.58 11.49
CA ARG A 137 -6.32 -2.26 12.80
C ARG A 137 -7.67 -2.69 13.35
N ALA A 138 -8.75 -2.00 12.98
CA ALA A 138 -10.12 -2.32 13.41
C ALA A 138 -10.81 -3.37 12.50
N GLY A 139 -10.11 -3.91 11.50
CA GLY A 139 -10.66 -4.87 10.54
C GLY A 139 -11.43 -4.23 9.38
N GLY A 140 -11.49 -2.91 9.30
CA GLY A 140 -12.16 -2.15 8.24
C GLY A 140 -11.22 -1.71 7.11
N ARG A 141 -11.77 -0.95 6.15
CA ARG A 141 -11.03 -0.43 4.98
C ARG A 141 -10.63 1.05 5.10
N ALA A 142 -11.06 1.73 6.17
CA ALA A 142 -10.77 3.15 6.37
C ALA A 142 -9.29 3.36 6.72
N ALA A 143 -8.57 4.15 5.92
CA ALA A 143 -7.13 4.36 6.05
C ALA A 143 -6.76 5.47 7.05
N ASP A 144 -7.74 6.21 7.56
CA ASP A 144 -7.58 7.28 8.56
C ASP A 144 -7.33 6.77 9.99
N ARG A 145 -7.35 5.45 10.20
CA ARG A 145 -7.32 4.81 11.54
C ARG A 145 -5.94 4.28 11.94
N GLY A 146 -4.91 5.10 11.77
CA GLY A 146 -3.56 4.80 12.28
C GLY A 146 -2.83 3.67 11.55
N GLY A 147 -3.21 3.42 10.29
CA GLY A 147 -2.58 2.43 9.42
C GLY A 147 -3.30 1.07 9.35
N GLY A 148 -2.62 0.09 8.76
CA GLY A 148 -3.09 -1.26 8.57
C GLY A 148 -2.11 -2.15 7.80
N LEU A 149 -2.61 -3.29 7.36
CA LEU A 149 -1.89 -4.24 6.51
C LEU A 149 -2.29 -4.03 5.05
N TYR A 150 -1.29 -3.82 4.19
CA TYR A 150 -1.41 -3.97 2.75
C TYR A 150 -0.83 -5.32 2.33
N SER A 151 -1.45 -6.01 1.37
CA SER A 151 -0.86 -7.22 0.78
C SER A 151 -1.35 -7.52 -0.63
N ASN A 152 -0.73 -8.51 -1.27
CA ASN A 152 -1.14 -9.12 -2.54
C ASN A 152 -2.42 -10.01 -2.45
N ALA A 153 -3.27 -9.77 -1.44
CA ALA A 153 -4.49 -10.51 -1.11
C ALA A 153 -4.36 -11.98 -0.66
N ALA A 154 -3.53 -12.81 -1.29
CA ALA A 154 -3.57 -14.27 -1.07
C ALA A 154 -3.21 -14.75 0.37
N PRO A 155 -2.14 -14.28 1.04
CA PRO A 155 -1.82 -14.60 2.43
C PRO A 155 -2.51 -13.67 3.44
N HIS A 156 -3.34 -12.73 2.98
CA HIS A 156 -3.82 -11.61 3.79
C HIS A 156 -4.55 -12.04 5.07
N GLY A 157 -5.47 -13.01 4.99
CA GLY A 157 -6.19 -13.51 6.16
C GLY A 157 -5.28 -14.16 7.20
N ARG A 158 -4.24 -14.88 6.75
CA ARG A 158 -3.25 -15.52 7.65
C ARG A 158 -2.39 -14.47 8.34
N LEU A 159 -1.98 -13.43 7.61
CA LEU A 159 -1.24 -12.30 8.16
C LEU A 159 -2.07 -11.53 9.19
N LEU A 160 -3.34 -11.26 8.91
CA LEU A 160 -4.24 -10.62 9.89
C LEU A 160 -4.36 -11.45 11.17
N ALA A 161 -4.55 -12.77 11.06
CA ALA A 161 -4.61 -13.66 12.21
C ALA A 161 -3.30 -13.64 13.03
N ALA A 162 -2.14 -13.71 12.36
CA ALA A 162 -0.84 -13.65 13.01
C ALA A 162 -0.58 -12.30 13.70
N LEU A 163 -1.08 -11.20 13.12
CA LEU A 163 -0.96 -9.85 13.69
C LEU A 163 -1.98 -9.58 14.80
N GLY A 164 -2.95 -10.47 15.02
CA GLY A 164 -4.02 -10.28 15.99
C GLY A 164 -5.02 -9.20 15.59
N TYR A 165 -5.33 -9.08 14.30
CA TYR A 165 -6.36 -8.17 13.79
C TYR A 165 -7.75 -8.83 13.80
N PRO A 166 -8.83 -8.09 14.10
CA PRO A 166 -8.82 -6.70 14.55
C PRO A 166 -8.18 -6.58 15.96
N ALA A 167 -7.39 -5.53 16.15
CA ALA A 167 -6.76 -5.27 17.44
C ALA A 167 -7.84 -4.99 18.48
N ARG A 168 -7.76 -5.66 19.64
CA ARG A 168 -8.64 -5.35 20.77
C ARG A 168 -8.32 -3.93 21.28
N PRO A 169 -9.35 -3.15 21.70
CA PRO A 169 -9.15 -1.82 22.26
C PRO A 169 -8.29 -1.84 23.53
#